data_AF-A0A535AW75-F1
#
_entry.id   AF-A0A535AW75-F1
#
_cell.length_a   1.000
_cell.length_b   1.000
_cell.length_c   1.000
_cell.angle_alpha   90.00
_cell.angle_beta   90.00
_cell.angle_gamma   90.00
#
_symmetry.space_group_name_H-M   'P 1'
#
loop_
_entity.id
_entity.type
_entity.pdbx_description
1 polymer ?
#
loop_
_entity_poly.entity_id
_entity_poly.type
_entity_poly.pdbx_seq_one_letter_code
_entity_poly.pdbx_strand_id
1 'polypeptide(L)'
;EHRDDGLRLLGAYITAIVHCVPPGNKPTPQERDNCLPHLERELSLLPWRVIVALGSFAYDGVCRAFSVRKRPAFGHGVEAPLEDGRTIICSYHPSQQNTQTGRLTREMLDGISPRTRLAALSRTLSPKRAGVSPPWRRRVRRRRRLRCSGSHGGCRRAGGR
;
A
#
# COMPACT_ATOMS: atom_id res chain seq x y z
N GLU A 1 -10.43 -25.34 1.46
CA GLU A 1 -10.46 -24.20 0.51
C GLU A 1 -10.56 -24.73 -0.91
N HIS A 2 -11.38 -24.11 -1.77
CA HIS A 2 -11.55 -24.47 -3.18
C HIS A 2 -11.26 -23.24 -4.04
N ARG A 3 -10.44 -23.37 -5.09
CA ARG A 3 -10.10 -22.25 -5.99
C ARG A 3 -11.28 -21.74 -6.83
N ASP A 4 -12.29 -22.59 -7.01
CA ASP A 4 -13.46 -22.34 -7.83
C ASP A 4 -14.73 -22.10 -6.99
N ASP A 5 -14.57 -21.55 -5.78
CA ASP A 5 -15.67 -21.21 -4.87
C ASP A 5 -16.58 -20.09 -5.39
N GLY A 6 -16.26 -19.50 -6.54
CA GLY A 6 -17.02 -18.43 -7.19
C GLY A 6 -16.76 -17.05 -6.60
N LEU A 7 -15.82 -16.89 -5.66
CA LEU A 7 -15.48 -15.59 -5.08
C LEU A 7 -14.89 -14.66 -6.15
N ARG A 8 -15.48 -13.46 -6.28
CA ARG A 8 -15.03 -12.43 -7.22
C ARG A 8 -14.85 -11.09 -6.51
N LEU A 9 -13.67 -10.50 -6.67
CA LEU A 9 -13.41 -9.11 -6.27
C LEU A 9 -13.71 -8.19 -7.45
N LEU A 10 -14.73 -7.33 -7.30
CA LEU A 10 -15.13 -6.38 -8.34
C LEU A 10 -14.52 -5.01 -8.06
N GLY A 11 -13.59 -4.56 -8.90
CA GLY A 11 -12.95 -3.24 -8.74
C GLY A 11 -12.10 -3.12 -7.48
N ALA A 12 -11.62 -4.24 -6.95
CA ALA A 12 -10.75 -4.31 -5.79
C ALA A 12 -9.66 -5.36 -6.01
N TYR A 13 -8.54 -5.17 -5.33
CA TYR A 13 -7.42 -6.09 -5.30
C TYR A 13 -6.89 -6.13 -3.87
N ILE A 14 -6.56 -7.33 -3.38
CA ILE A 14 -6.04 -7.54 -2.03
C ILE A 14 -4.59 -7.99 -2.15
N THR A 15 -3.70 -7.37 -1.39
CA THR A 15 -2.29 -7.74 -1.28
C THR A 15 -1.78 -7.45 0.13
N ALA A 16 -0.54 -7.84 0.39
CA ALA A 16 0.14 -7.70 1.67
C ALA A 16 1.46 -6.96 1.52
N ILE A 17 1.92 -6.33 2.60
CA ILE A 17 3.25 -5.71 2.65
C ILE A 17 4.37 -6.77 2.64
N VAL A 18 4.09 -7.94 3.21
CA VAL A 18 5.01 -9.09 3.25
C VAL A 18 4.27 -10.29 2.69
N HIS A 19 4.88 -10.97 1.72
CA HIS A 19 4.26 -12.11 1.00
C HIS A 19 4.64 -13.47 1.59
N CYS A 20 5.60 -13.51 2.51
CA CYS A 20 5.96 -14.70 3.27
C CYS A 20 5.32 -14.63 4.65
N VAL A 21 4.88 -15.78 5.19
CA VAL A 21 4.34 -15.86 6.55
C VAL A 21 5.48 -15.60 7.55
N PRO A 22 5.42 -14.53 8.37
CA PRO A 22 6.47 -14.22 9.32
C PRO A 22 6.28 -15.04 10.62
N PRO A 23 7.37 -15.36 11.35
CA PRO A 23 7.27 -16.01 12.65
C PRO A 23 6.35 -15.24 13.62
N GLY A 24 5.43 -15.96 14.26
CA GLY A 24 4.48 -15.37 15.21
C GLY A 24 3.54 -14.31 14.62
N ASN A 25 3.35 -14.28 13.30
CA ASN A 25 2.53 -13.29 12.58
C ASN A 25 2.98 -11.84 12.80
N LYS A 26 4.27 -11.62 13.10
CA LYS A 26 4.86 -10.31 13.38
C LYS A 26 6.02 -10.02 12.42
N PRO A 27 5.73 -9.45 11.23
CA PRO A 27 6.78 -9.11 10.29
C PRO A 27 7.70 -8.03 10.85
N THR A 28 8.99 -8.18 10.58
CA THR A 28 10.04 -7.23 10.93
C THR A 28 10.09 -6.08 9.91
N PRO A 29 10.67 -4.92 10.27
CA PRO A 29 10.97 -3.86 9.32
C PRO A 29 11.85 -4.33 8.14
N GLN A 30 12.80 -5.24 8.40
CA GLN A 30 13.67 -5.78 7.36
C GLN A 30 12.89 -6.65 6.37
N GLU A 31 11.98 -7.51 6.84
CA GLU A 31 11.12 -8.32 5.97
C GLU A 31 10.20 -7.45 5.11
N ARG A 32 9.62 -6.38 5.68
CA ARG A 32 8.92 -5.35 4.90
C ARG A 32 9.83 -4.79 3.80
N ASP A 33 10.98 -4.26 4.18
CA ASP A 33 11.86 -3.55 3.24
C ASP A 33 12.36 -4.48 2.12
N ASN A 34 12.57 -5.76 2.42
CA ASN A 34 12.88 -6.80 1.43
C ASN A 34 11.69 -7.09 0.50
N CYS A 35 10.45 -7.02 1.00
CA CYS A 35 9.24 -7.28 0.22
C CYS A 35 8.71 -6.06 -0.55
N LEU A 36 9.09 -4.83 -0.20
CA LEU A 36 8.60 -3.61 -0.87
C LEU A 36 8.71 -3.63 -2.41
N PRO A 37 9.80 -4.15 -3.03
CA PRO A 37 9.87 -4.22 -4.49
C PRO A 37 8.80 -5.09 -5.15
N HIS A 38 8.25 -6.08 -4.42
CA HIS A 38 7.13 -6.90 -4.89
C HIS A 38 5.83 -6.09 -4.90
N LEU A 39 5.53 -5.41 -3.78
CA LEU A 39 4.40 -4.51 -3.68
C LEU A 39 4.43 -3.41 -4.75
N GLU A 40 5.58 -2.76 -4.94
CA GLU A 40 5.76 -1.74 -5.98
C GLU A 40 5.45 -2.27 -7.38
N ARG A 41 5.94 -3.49 -7.68
CA ARG A 41 5.67 -4.15 -8.96
C ARG A 41 4.19 -4.45 -9.13
N GLU A 42 3.54 -5.03 -8.12
CA GLU A 42 2.10 -5.32 -8.16
C GLU A 42 1.29 -4.04 -8.39
N LEU A 43 1.53 -3.00 -7.61
CA LEU A 43 0.82 -1.72 -7.73
C LEU A 43 1.09 -1.01 -9.06
N SER A 44 2.23 -1.26 -9.71
CA SER A 44 2.53 -0.71 -11.05
C SER A 44 1.75 -1.38 -12.18
N LEU A 45 1.24 -2.60 -11.96
CA LEU A 45 0.46 -3.35 -12.94
C LEU A 45 -1.04 -3.04 -12.85
N LEU A 46 -1.49 -2.37 -11.78
CA LEU A 46 -2.90 -2.14 -11.50
C LEU A 46 -3.29 -0.67 -11.72
N PRO A 47 -4.44 -0.37 -12.36
CA PRO A 47 -4.93 0.99 -12.55
C PRO A 47 -5.66 1.51 -11.29
N TRP A 48 -4.98 1.55 -10.15
CA TRP A 48 -5.59 1.90 -8.86
C TRP A 48 -5.68 3.42 -8.62
N ARG A 49 -6.64 3.82 -7.77
CA ARG A 49 -6.87 5.22 -7.34
C ARG A 49 -6.77 5.42 -5.83
N VAL A 50 -7.21 4.42 -5.08
CA VAL A 50 -7.25 4.43 -3.61
C VAL A 50 -6.60 3.16 -3.08
N ILE A 51 -5.75 3.29 -2.06
CA ILE A 51 -5.27 2.16 -1.25
C ILE A 51 -5.89 2.27 0.14
N VAL A 52 -6.42 1.16 0.66
CA VAL A 52 -6.81 1.06 2.07
C VAL A 52 -5.71 0.32 2.83
N ALA A 53 -4.97 1.02 3.68
CA ALA A 53 -3.90 0.46 4.50
C ALA A 53 -4.47 -0.06 5.83
N LEU A 54 -4.49 -1.39 5.98
CA LEU A 54 -5.00 -2.07 7.17
C LEU A 54 -3.90 -2.18 8.24
N GLY A 55 -3.92 -1.27 9.20
CA GLY A 55 -2.95 -1.18 10.29
C GLY A 55 -1.79 -0.23 10.00
N SER A 56 -1.09 0.16 11.08
CA SER A 56 0.04 1.10 11.00
C SER A 56 1.23 0.53 10.22
N PHE A 57 1.44 -0.79 10.29
CA PHE A 57 2.48 -1.48 9.53
C PHE A 57 2.22 -1.42 8.02
N ALA A 58 0.96 -1.66 7.61
CA ALA A 58 0.55 -1.52 6.22
C ALA A 58 0.74 -0.08 5.72
N TYR A 59 0.31 0.89 6.52
CA TYR A 59 0.45 2.30 6.19
C TYR A 59 1.92 2.71 6.04
N ASP A 60 2.80 2.27 6.94
CA ASP A 60 4.23 2.54 6.86
C ASP A 60 4.86 1.96 5.59
N GLY A 61 4.52 0.72 5.24
CA GLY A 61 4.99 0.07 4.01
C GLY A 61 4.54 0.80 2.74
N VAL A 62 3.26 1.18 2.64
CA VAL A 62 2.75 1.94 1.50
C VAL A 62 3.41 3.32 1.41
N CYS A 63 3.53 4.05 2.52
CA CYS A 63 4.20 5.35 2.53
C CYS A 63 5.66 5.26 2.06
N ARG A 64 6.38 4.17 2.40
CA ARG A 64 7.74 3.93 1.92
C ARG A 64 7.79 3.64 0.43
N ALA A 65 6.93 2.75 -0.07
CA ALA A 65 6.82 2.42 -1.49
C ALA A 65 6.57 3.66 -2.36
N PHE A 66 5.80 4.63 -1.85
CA PHE A 66 5.51 5.89 -2.55
C PHE A 66 6.36 7.08 -2.11
N SER A 67 7.37 6.87 -1.25
CA SER A 67 8.23 7.94 -0.73
C SER A 67 7.45 9.16 -0.18
N VAL A 68 6.36 8.90 0.55
CA VAL A 68 5.47 9.94 1.10
C VAL A 68 6.22 10.75 2.15
N ARG A 69 6.55 12.00 1.82
CA ARG A 69 7.37 12.88 2.69
C ARG A 69 6.58 13.45 3.88
N LYS A 70 5.38 13.96 3.64
CA LYS A 70 4.51 14.55 4.66
C LYS A 70 3.35 13.61 4.96
N ARG A 71 3.65 12.49 5.64
CA ARG A 71 2.62 11.51 5.99
C ARG A 71 1.89 11.94 7.28
N PRO A 72 0.55 12.01 7.30
CA PRO A 72 -0.22 12.16 8.53
C PRO A 72 0.04 11.03 9.53
N ALA A 73 -0.22 11.30 10.81
CA ALA A 73 -0.21 10.26 11.83
C ALA A 73 -1.26 9.19 11.52
N PHE A 74 -0.95 7.93 11.81
CA PHE A 74 -1.86 6.82 11.56
C PHE A 74 -3.09 6.91 12.48
N GLY A 75 -4.28 6.78 11.90
CA GLY A 75 -5.55 6.67 12.59
C GLY A 75 -6.60 6.10 11.64
N HIS A 76 -7.65 5.47 12.17
CA HIS A 76 -8.72 4.96 11.31
C HIS A 76 -9.42 6.12 10.58
N GLY A 77 -9.64 5.97 9.28
CA GLY A 77 -10.27 6.97 8.41
C GLY A 77 -9.33 8.07 7.91
N VAL A 78 -8.09 8.17 8.42
CA VAL A 78 -7.11 9.18 8.02
C VAL A 78 -6.75 9.01 6.54
N GLU A 79 -6.76 10.11 5.80
CA GLU A 79 -6.35 10.15 4.41
C GLU A 79 -4.95 10.75 4.27
N ALA A 80 -4.10 10.10 3.47
CA ALA A 80 -2.80 10.59 3.06
C ALA A 80 -2.80 10.73 1.52
N PRO A 81 -2.97 11.95 0.97
CA PRO A 81 -2.97 12.17 -0.46
C PRO A 81 -1.57 11.97 -1.05
N LEU A 82 -1.50 11.44 -2.27
CA LEU A 82 -0.28 11.39 -3.09
C LEU A 82 -0.26 12.56 -4.08
N GLU A 83 0.94 12.95 -4.51
CA GLU A 83 1.15 14.10 -5.40
C GLU A 83 0.47 13.92 -6.77
N ASP A 84 0.13 12.70 -7.18
CA ASP A 84 -0.50 12.38 -8.46
C ASP A 84 -2.03 12.18 -8.38
N GLY A 85 -2.64 12.62 -7.27
CA GLY A 85 -4.10 12.60 -7.08
C GLY A 85 -4.66 11.24 -6.67
N ARG A 86 -3.81 10.25 -6.36
CA ARG A 86 -4.21 9.02 -5.67
C ARG A 86 -4.24 9.25 -4.16
N THR A 87 -4.94 8.39 -3.42
CA THR A 87 -5.10 8.54 -1.97
C THR A 87 -4.82 7.22 -1.24
N ILE A 88 -4.15 7.32 -0.10
CA ILE A 88 -4.04 6.23 0.88
C ILE A 88 -5.01 6.52 2.01
N ILE A 89 -5.88 5.57 2.36
CA ILE A 89 -6.80 5.64 3.48
C ILE A 89 -6.30 4.67 4.55
N CYS A 90 -6.16 5.15 5.78
CA CYS A 90 -5.75 4.35 6.92
C CYS A 90 -6.98 3.67 7.57
N SER A 91 -6.83 2.41 7.97
CA SER A 91 -7.79 1.72 8.81
C SER A 91 -7.08 0.98 9.92
N TYR A 92 -7.72 0.80 11.07
CA TYR A 92 -7.31 -0.28 11.96
C TYR A 92 -7.40 -1.64 11.24
N HIS A 93 -6.48 -2.54 11.58
CA HIS A 93 -6.45 -3.88 11.00
C HIS A 93 -7.66 -4.68 11.51
N PRO A 94 -8.36 -5.45 10.66
CA PRO A 94 -9.46 -6.31 11.09
C PRO A 94 -8.94 -7.58 11.78
N SER A 95 -8.09 -7.43 12.80
CA SER A 95 -7.66 -8.53 13.66
C SER A 95 -8.77 -8.87 14.67
N GLN A 96 -8.79 -10.12 15.14
CA GLN A 96 -9.75 -10.57 16.16
C GLN A 96 -9.75 -9.64 17.38
N GLN A 97 -8.57 -9.24 17.86
CA GLN A 97 -8.45 -8.29 18.97
C GLN A 97 -9.19 -6.98 18.70
N ASN A 98 -9.05 -6.38 17.52
CA ASN A 98 -9.70 -5.11 17.20
C ASN A 98 -11.21 -5.27 17.00
N THR A 99 -11.65 -6.35 16.36
CA THR A 99 -13.06 -6.58 16.06
C THR A 99 -13.86 -7.04 17.28
N GLN A 100 -13.27 -7.86 18.16
CA GLN A 100 -13.94 -8.35 19.38
C GLN A 100 -14.01 -7.29 20.48
N THR A 101 -13.00 -6.41 20.59
CA THR A 101 -13.00 -5.33 21.59
C THR A 101 -13.78 -4.09 21.15
N GLY A 102 -14.34 -4.08 19.93
CA GLY A 102 -15.05 -2.92 19.38
C GLY A 102 -14.15 -1.77 18.93
N ARG A 103 -12.81 -1.92 18.99
CA ARG A 103 -11.86 -0.92 18.48
C ARG A 103 -12.02 -0.68 16.97
N LEU A 104 -12.49 -1.69 16.23
CA LEU A 104 -12.93 -1.56 14.85
C LEU A 104 -14.28 -2.27 14.70
N THR A 105 -15.32 -1.50 14.39
CA THR A 105 -16.64 -2.06 14.07
C THR A 105 -16.80 -2.30 12.56
N ARG A 106 -17.84 -3.05 12.18
CA ARG A 106 -18.20 -3.26 10.78
C ARG A 106 -18.56 -1.95 10.09
N GLU A 107 -19.33 -1.10 10.77
CA GLU A 107 -19.80 0.19 10.25
C GLU A 107 -18.63 1.14 9.96
N MET A 108 -17.62 1.14 10.84
CA MET A 108 -16.38 1.87 10.63
C MET A 108 -15.65 1.39 9.37
N LEU A 109 -15.51 0.07 9.22
CA LEU A 109 -14.83 -0.51 8.06
C LEU A 109 -15.59 -0.27 6.75
N ASP A 110 -16.92 -0.36 6.77
CA ASP A 110 -17.77 -0.10 5.61
C ASP A 110 -17.75 1.39 5.22
N GLY A 111 -17.68 2.29 6.22
CA GLY A 111 -17.61 3.74 6.02
C GLY A 111 -16.34 4.23 5.33
N ILE A 112 -15.25 3.46 5.39
CA ILE A 112 -13.99 3.79 4.70
C ILE A 112 -13.87 3.15 3.31
N SER A 113 -14.88 2.40 2.86
CA SER A 113 -14.86 1.75 1.55
C SER A 113 -14.52 2.75 0.44
N PRO A 114 -13.56 2.44 -0.44
CA PRO A 114 -13.21 3.31 -1.57
C PRO A 114 -14.39 3.66 -2.44
N ARG A 115 -15.42 2.79 -2.56
CA ARG A 115 -16.64 3.11 -3.30
C ARG A 115 -17.43 4.21 -2.62
N THR A 116 -17.64 4.11 -1.31
CA THR A 116 -18.30 5.13 -0.49
C THR A 116 -17.55 6.45 -0.58
N ARG A 117 -16.22 6.42 -0.49
CA ARG A 117 -15.36 7.62 -0.56
C ARG A 117 -15.28 8.22 -1.96
N LEU A 118 -15.14 7.42 -3.02
CA LEU A 118 -15.15 7.92 -4.40
C LEU A 118 -16.52 8.49 -4.77
N ALA A 119 -17.62 7.86 -4.33
CA ALA A 119 -18.95 8.42 -4.47
C ALA A 119 -19.09 9.76 -3.73
N ALA A 120 -18.57 9.86 -2.51
CA ALA A 120 -18.53 11.12 -1.76
C ALA A 120 -17.69 12.19 -2.50
N LEU A 121 -16.47 11.86 -2.95
CA LEU A 121 -15.59 12.77 -3.70
C LEU A 121 -16.19 13.21 -5.04
N SER A 122 -16.90 12.33 -5.74
CA SER A 122 -17.59 12.67 -6.99
C SER A 122 -18.72 13.69 -6.81
N ARG A 123 -19.32 13.75 -5.61
CA ARG A 123 -20.33 14.76 -5.26
C ARG A 123 -19.70 16.12 -4.94
N THR A 124 -18.44 16.14 -4.50
CA THR A 124 -17.72 17.36 -4.10
C THR A 124 -16.86 17.95 -5.22
N LEU A 125 -16.41 17.13 -6.18
CA LEU A 125 -15.59 17.59 -7.30
C LEU A 125 -16.45 18.18 -8.42
N SER A 126 -16.53 19.52 -8.46
CA SER A 126 -17.09 20.26 -9.60
C SER A 126 -16.26 20.00 -10.88
N PRO A 127 -16.84 19.95 -12.09
CA PRO A 127 -16.24 19.32 -13.29
C PRO A 127 -15.01 20.03 -13.89
N LYS A 128 -14.51 21.11 -13.30
CA LYS A 128 -13.48 21.95 -13.90
C LYS A 128 -12.07 21.40 -13.61
N ARG A 129 -11.66 20.34 -14.33
CA ARG A 129 -10.27 19.99 -14.73
C ARG A 129 -10.22 18.58 -15.35
N ALA A 130 -10.96 18.35 -16.43
CA ALA A 130 -10.75 17.20 -17.31
C ALA A 130 -9.76 17.58 -18.41
N GLY A 131 -8.46 17.41 -18.16
CA GLY A 131 -7.44 17.79 -19.15
C GLY A 131 -6.01 17.38 -18.84
N VAL A 132 -5.79 16.47 -17.87
CA VAL A 132 -4.43 16.00 -17.54
C VAL A 132 -4.34 14.51 -17.79
N SER A 133 -3.61 14.14 -18.84
CA SER A 133 -3.22 12.77 -19.12
C SER A 133 -2.55 12.15 -17.88
N PRO A 134 -2.90 10.92 -17.45
CA PRO A 134 -2.36 10.34 -16.23
C PRO A 134 -0.82 10.20 -16.29
N PRO A 135 -0.08 10.70 -15.29
CA PRO A 135 1.39 10.71 -15.31
C PRO A 135 2.05 9.33 -15.15
N TRP A 136 1.27 8.26 -14.88
CA TRP A 136 1.80 6.91 -14.65
C TRP A 136 2.43 6.26 -15.89
N ARG A 137 2.33 6.88 -17.07
CA ARG A 137 3.05 6.51 -18.30
C ARG A 137 4.51 7.04 -18.36
N ARG A 138 5.22 7.22 -17.24
CA ARG A 138 6.65 7.58 -17.26
C ARG A 138 7.57 6.42 -16.86
N ARG A 139 8.36 5.99 -17.87
CA ARG A 139 9.47 5.00 -17.86
C ARG A 139 10.07 4.70 -16.50
N VAL A 140 9.98 3.42 -16.13
CA VAL A 140 10.89 2.77 -15.17
C VAL A 140 12.34 3.07 -15.61
N ARG A 141 13.03 3.94 -14.87
CA ARG A 141 14.49 4.04 -15.00
C ARG A 141 15.05 2.71 -14.50
N ARG A 142 15.58 1.89 -15.40
CA ARG A 142 16.33 0.68 -15.07
C ARG A 142 17.46 1.06 -14.11
N ARG A 143 17.28 0.84 -12.80
CA ARG A 143 18.42 0.83 -11.88
C ARG A 143 19.29 -0.36 -12.28
N ARG A 144 20.58 -0.11 -12.50
CA ARG A 144 21.58 -1.11 -12.89
C ARG A 144 21.51 -2.28 -11.90
N ARG A 145 21.45 -3.50 -12.43
CA ARG A 145 21.50 -4.75 -11.66
C ARG A 145 22.75 -4.73 -10.79
N LEU A 146 22.59 -4.71 -9.47
CA LEU A 146 23.64 -5.16 -8.57
C LEU A 146 23.64 -6.69 -8.66
N ARG A 147 24.73 -7.24 -9.18
CA ARG A 147 24.96 -8.67 -9.31
C ARG A 147 25.58 -9.12 -7.98
N CYS A 148 24.82 -9.81 -7.14
CA CYS A 148 25.37 -10.52 -5.99
C CYS A 148 26.00 -11.83 -6.51
N SER A 149 27.33 -11.86 -6.66
CA SER A 149 28.09 -13.10 -6.68
C SER A 149 28.30 -13.56 -5.24
N GLY A 150 27.92 -14.80 -4.95
CA GLY A 150 28.07 -15.40 -3.64
C GLY A 150 29.52 -15.61 -3.22
N SER A 151 29.63 -16.06 -1.97
CA SER A 151 30.80 -16.52 -1.21
C SER A 151 31.63 -15.46 -0.49
N HIS A 152 31.49 -15.50 0.84
CA HIS A 152 32.42 -15.06 1.90
C HIS A 152 32.76 -13.57 2.08
N GLY A 153 32.34 -13.03 3.24
CA GLY A 153 33.18 -12.19 4.10
C GLY A 153 33.41 -10.71 3.72
N GLY A 154 32.77 -9.81 4.47
CA GLY A 154 33.32 -8.47 4.74
C GLY A 154 32.86 -7.33 3.81
N CYS A 155 31.90 -6.54 4.28
CA CYS A 155 31.49 -5.31 3.62
C CYS A 155 32.38 -4.14 4.08
N ARG A 156 33.38 -3.74 3.29
CA ARG A 156 34.07 -2.45 3.48
C ARG A 156 33.58 -1.44 2.44
N ARG A 157 33.26 -0.22 2.91
CA ARG A 157 32.94 0.94 2.07
C ARG A 157 34.20 1.34 1.28
N ALA A 158 34.11 1.38 -0.05
CA ALA A 158 35.11 2.03 -0.88
C ALA A 158 34.84 3.55 -0.90
N GLY A 159 35.79 4.32 -0.36
CA GLY A 159 35.83 5.78 -0.47
C GLY A 159 36.16 6.20 -1.90
N GLY A 160 35.51 7.27 -2.37
CA GLY A 160 35.80 7.90 -3.65
C GLY A 160 37.00 8.85 -3.55
N ARG A 161 37.84 8.84 -4.59
CA ARG A 161 38.61 10.00 -5.01
C ARG A 161 37.78 10.82 -5.98
#